data_AF-A0AAV2PLM4-F1
#
_entry.id   AF-A0AAV2PLM4-F1
#
_cell.length_a   1.000
_cell.length_b   1.000
_cell.length_c   1.000
_cell.angle_alpha   90.00
_cell.angle_beta   90.00
_cell.angle_gamma   90.00
#
_symmetry.space_group_name_H-M   'P 1'
#
loop_
_entity.id
_entity.type
_entity.pdbx_description
1 polymer ?
#
loop_
_entity_poly.entity_id
_entity_poly.type
_entity_poly.pdbx_seq_one_letter_code
_entity_poly.pdbx_strand_id
1 'polypeptide(L)'
;MYILLQIYLKMLSMSSLVADCNSTVRYTKISFWETITELNMAMLEYNEELIARELQVIGLQFISIVVNPSADHFLRQLYIKSINCLLEKYPSVARVAFKQNAQQYLESLPACLAEVGDYDFQTSVVECIFRTTGISERKTNINKIFPGLDITIQALFLRIQDFDPDCRYFLNKFNESMGENRLVFTFPCHSAQIGQLKLSKPKASTYEKFWVDFNIRSGTILIMCDRSSNAEDKPNESTWESLVLYPNEVTSVKLSCFPHSTTLLVELGRDPAEIFASPPSEYDLSLLTEFFSIEFSPDEKIKTVCQELYNDKIIIHDMIPRNSYRKASKPEMSISSMAFSSSDAENSKSKHQTSFSTKHYKMSKTKV
;
A
#
# COMPACT_ATOMS: atom_id res chain seq x y z
N MET A 1 28.47 3.12 21.10
CA MET A 1 27.33 2.22 20.84
C MET A 1 26.28 2.28 21.95
N TYR A 2 26.55 1.78 23.17
CA TYR A 2 25.60 1.89 24.30
C TYR A 2 25.14 3.33 24.61
N ILE A 3 26.04 4.31 24.55
CA ILE A 3 25.70 5.73 24.74
C ILE A 3 24.77 6.24 23.62
N LEU A 4 25.03 5.86 22.35
CA LEU A 4 24.20 6.26 21.21
C LEU A 4 22.81 5.64 21.30
N LEU A 5 22.72 4.39 21.76
CA LEU A 5 21.47 3.74 22.09
C LEU A 5 20.72 4.48 23.21
N GLN A 6 21.40 4.84 24.30
CA GLN A 6 20.75 5.59 25.39
C GLN A 6 20.28 6.97 24.93
N ILE A 7 21.04 7.65 24.06
CA ILE A 7 20.61 8.89 23.40
C ILE A 7 19.38 8.62 22.54
N TYR A 8 19.38 7.55 21.74
CA TYR A 8 18.25 7.16 20.92
C TYR A 8 16.99 6.88 21.73
N LEU A 9 17.07 6.05 22.75
CA LEU A 9 15.95 5.73 23.63
C LEU A 9 15.42 6.99 24.33
N LYS A 10 16.30 7.91 24.69
CA LYS A 10 15.91 9.19 25.29
C LYS A 10 15.24 10.12 24.27
N MET A 11 15.74 10.19 23.04
CA MET A 11 15.07 10.90 21.95
C MET A 11 13.71 10.26 21.65
N LEU A 12 13.62 8.93 21.59
CA LEU A 12 12.38 8.19 21.36
C LEU A 12 11.32 8.54 22.42
N SER A 13 11.72 8.69 23.68
CA SER A 13 10.82 9.17 24.73
C SER A 13 10.34 10.61 24.53
N MET A 14 11.09 11.42 23.77
CA MET A 14 10.71 12.77 23.35
C MET A 14 9.94 12.79 22.02
N SER A 15 9.80 11.66 21.32
CA SER A 15 9.19 11.62 19.98
C SER A 15 7.74 12.08 19.97
N SER A 16 7.00 11.85 21.04
CA SER A 16 5.65 12.40 21.25
C SER A 16 5.67 13.93 21.35
N LEU A 17 6.59 14.51 22.14
CA LEU A 17 6.77 15.96 22.24
C LEU A 17 7.18 16.60 20.90
N VAL A 18 8.04 15.95 20.12
CA VAL A 18 8.44 16.43 18.79
C VAL A 18 7.28 16.26 17.79
N ALA A 19 6.41 15.28 17.99
CA ALA A 19 5.22 15.07 17.14
C ALA A 19 4.19 16.18 17.28
N ASP A 20 4.13 16.85 18.43
CA ASP A 20 3.22 17.96 18.69
C ASP A 20 3.70 19.30 18.08
N CYS A 21 4.87 19.33 17.43
CA CYS A 21 5.40 20.53 16.77
C CYS A 21 4.71 20.83 15.42
N ASN A 22 4.65 22.12 15.06
CA ASN A 22 4.00 22.69 13.86
C ASN A 22 4.39 21.98 12.52
N SER A 23 3.53 22.06 11.50
CA SER A 23 3.66 21.39 10.18
C SER A 23 4.99 21.68 9.46
N THR A 24 5.58 22.87 9.59
CA THR A 24 6.92 23.19 9.05
C THR A 24 8.02 22.34 9.69
N VAL A 25 7.84 21.94 10.96
CA VAL A 25 8.75 21.03 11.68
C VAL A 25 8.51 19.58 11.30
N ARG A 26 7.38 19.23 10.66
CA ARG A 26 7.06 17.84 10.30
C ARG A 26 8.10 17.23 9.35
N TYR A 27 8.52 17.94 8.31
CA TYR A 27 9.56 17.42 7.39
C TYR A 27 10.92 17.32 8.08
N THR A 28 11.32 18.34 8.84
CA THR A 28 12.56 18.30 9.64
C THR A 28 12.53 17.16 10.67
N LYS A 29 11.36 16.90 11.27
CA LYS A 29 11.12 15.78 12.18
C LYS A 29 11.24 14.44 11.46
N ILE A 30 10.61 14.29 10.30
CA ILE A 30 10.68 13.08 9.46
C ILE A 30 12.13 12.76 9.13
N SER A 31 12.83 13.71 8.47
CA SER A 31 14.23 13.56 8.07
C SER A 31 15.14 13.28 9.27
N PHE A 32 14.90 13.95 10.41
CA PHE A 32 15.62 13.66 11.65
C PHE A 32 15.42 12.21 12.11
N TRP A 33 14.19 11.73 12.18
CA TRP A 33 13.92 10.35 12.62
C TRP A 33 14.43 9.30 11.64
N GLU A 34 14.32 9.55 10.34
CA GLU A 34 14.91 8.71 9.30
C GLU A 34 16.43 8.62 9.48
N THR A 35 17.11 9.76 9.52
CA THR A 35 18.58 9.82 9.65
C THR A 35 19.06 9.12 10.93
N ILE A 36 18.39 9.35 12.05
CA ILE A 36 18.75 8.68 13.32
C ILE A 36 18.51 7.18 13.24
N THR A 37 17.40 6.76 12.61
CA THR A 37 17.07 5.34 12.45
C THR A 37 18.07 4.67 11.53
N GLU A 38 18.42 5.28 10.40
CA GLU A 38 19.48 4.82 9.49
C GLU A 38 20.83 4.71 10.20
N LEU A 39 21.22 5.72 10.97
CA LEU A 39 22.44 5.67 11.77
C LEU A 39 22.43 4.50 12.75
N ASN A 40 21.30 4.26 13.44
CA ASN A 40 21.15 3.10 14.32
C ASN A 40 21.26 1.78 13.56
N MET A 41 20.59 1.67 12.41
CA MET A 41 20.64 0.47 11.58
C MET A 41 22.06 0.20 11.08
N ALA A 42 22.79 1.23 10.66
CA ALA A 42 24.20 1.12 10.25
C ALA A 42 25.11 0.73 11.43
N MET A 43 24.88 1.27 12.63
CA MET A 43 25.63 0.87 13.82
C MET A 43 25.40 -0.59 14.21
N LEU A 44 24.18 -1.10 13.99
CA LEU A 44 23.82 -2.47 14.32
C LEU A 44 24.54 -3.49 13.44
N GLU A 45 24.96 -3.13 12.23
CA GLU A 45 25.62 -4.04 11.27
C GLU A 45 26.95 -4.63 11.76
N TYR A 46 27.50 -4.14 12.87
CA TYR A 46 28.81 -4.56 13.38
C TYR A 46 28.76 -5.50 14.59
N ASN A 47 27.59 -5.86 15.15
CA ASN A 47 27.52 -6.72 16.34
C ASN A 47 26.19 -7.51 16.50
N GLU A 48 26.23 -8.83 16.35
CA GLU A 48 25.06 -9.73 16.48
C GLU A 48 24.43 -9.77 17.88
N GLU A 49 25.23 -9.66 18.94
CA GLU A 49 24.74 -9.69 20.32
C GLU A 49 23.99 -8.39 20.66
N LEU A 50 24.52 -7.26 20.18
CA LEU A 50 23.86 -5.97 20.26
C LEU A 50 22.54 -5.99 19.49
N ILE A 51 22.57 -6.45 18.25
CA ILE A 51 21.41 -6.75 17.40
C ILE A 51 20.35 -7.49 18.25
N ALA A 52 20.65 -8.68 18.79
CA ALA A 52 19.69 -9.46 19.56
C ALA A 52 19.09 -8.71 20.77
N ARG A 53 19.90 -7.89 21.45
CA ARG A 53 19.45 -7.03 22.55
C ARG A 53 18.55 -5.88 22.08
N GLU A 54 18.88 -5.25 20.96
CA GLU A 54 18.12 -4.12 20.42
C GLU A 54 16.74 -4.54 19.92
N LEU A 55 16.63 -5.69 19.25
CA LEU A 55 15.31 -6.18 18.82
C LEU A 55 14.36 -6.38 20.02
N GLN A 56 14.88 -6.84 21.17
CA GLN A 56 14.07 -7.04 22.37
C GLN A 56 13.64 -5.73 23.03
N VAL A 57 14.53 -4.73 23.07
CA VAL A 57 14.27 -3.47 23.78
C VAL A 57 13.65 -2.43 22.84
N ILE A 58 14.36 -2.09 21.76
CA ILE A 58 13.90 -1.10 20.78
C ILE A 58 12.71 -1.64 20.00
N GLY A 59 12.78 -2.88 19.52
CA GLY A 59 11.68 -3.47 18.75
C GLY A 59 10.36 -3.45 19.52
N LEU A 60 10.39 -3.67 20.84
CA LEU A 60 9.22 -3.59 21.71
C LEU A 60 8.65 -2.17 21.82
N GLN A 61 9.51 -1.15 21.85
CA GLN A 61 9.08 0.25 21.86
C GLN A 61 8.55 0.69 20.49
N PHE A 62 9.18 0.23 19.41
CA PHE A 62 8.71 0.49 18.06
C PHE A 62 7.33 -0.09 17.85
N ILE A 63 7.12 -1.37 18.18
CA ILE A 63 5.84 -2.03 17.91
C ILE A 63 4.71 -1.42 18.75
N SER A 64 4.99 -0.96 19.97
CA SER A 64 3.99 -0.27 20.79
C SER A 64 3.58 1.08 20.18
N ILE A 65 4.51 1.80 19.54
CA ILE A 65 4.21 3.02 18.79
C ILE A 65 3.46 2.68 17.50
N VAL A 66 3.88 1.66 16.75
CA VAL A 66 3.23 1.22 15.50
C VAL A 66 1.74 0.96 15.67
N VAL A 67 1.36 0.27 16.74
CA VAL A 67 -0.04 -0.09 17.00
C VAL A 67 -0.82 0.98 17.77
N ASN A 68 -0.18 2.08 18.17
CA ASN A 68 -0.85 3.21 18.80
C ASN A 68 -1.48 4.11 17.73
N PRO A 69 -2.82 4.15 17.60
CA PRO A 69 -3.49 4.95 16.57
C PRO A 69 -3.32 6.46 16.77
N SER A 70 -2.97 6.92 17.97
CA SER A 70 -2.72 8.33 18.27
C SER A 70 -1.30 8.79 17.92
N ALA A 71 -0.38 7.86 17.62
CA ALA A 71 0.96 8.22 17.17
C ALA A 71 0.95 8.73 15.72
N ASP A 72 1.88 9.63 15.41
CA ASP A 72 2.06 10.20 14.06
C ASP A 72 2.23 9.08 13.03
N HIS A 73 1.45 9.15 11.95
CA HIS A 73 1.36 8.11 10.93
C HIS A 73 2.74 7.75 10.33
N PHE A 74 3.53 8.78 9.99
CA PHE A 74 4.86 8.59 9.42
C PHE A 74 5.77 7.83 10.39
N LEU A 75 5.76 8.22 11.68
CA LEU A 75 6.60 7.59 12.69
C LEU A 75 6.26 6.10 12.86
N ARG A 76 4.96 5.79 12.83
CA ARG A 76 4.47 4.40 12.87
C ARG A 76 4.95 3.62 11.64
N GLN A 77 4.88 4.19 10.44
CA GLN A 77 5.35 3.57 9.20
C GLN A 77 6.87 3.33 9.23
N LEU A 78 7.66 4.33 9.65
CA LEU A 78 9.11 4.22 9.79
C LEU A 78 9.49 3.08 10.75
N TYR A 79 8.81 2.98 11.88
CA TYR A 79 9.11 1.96 12.89
C TYR A 79 8.70 0.55 12.50
N ILE A 80 7.59 0.34 11.78
CA ILE A 80 7.27 -1.00 11.30
C ILE A 80 8.27 -1.48 10.24
N LYS A 81 8.72 -0.58 9.35
CA LYS A 81 9.78 -0.89 8.38
C LYS A 81 11.09 -1.22 9.08
N SER A 82 11.44 -0.44 10.10
CA SER A 82 12.63 -0.70 10.93
C SER A 82 12.54 -2.06 11.61
N ILE A 83 11.39 -2.41 12.20
CA ILE A 83 11.16 -3.75 12.77
C ILE A 83 11.35 -4.83 11.70
N ASN A 84 10.82 -4.67 10.49
CA ASN A 84 10.99 -5.65 9.43
C ASN A 84 12.45 -5.83 9.03
N CYS A 85 13.21 -4.75 8.87
CA CYS A 85 14.65 -4.81 8.62
C CYS A 85 15.41 -5.54 9.75
N LEU A 86 15.03 -5.30 11.01
CA LEU A 86 15.58 -6.05 12.15
C LEU A 86 15.15 -7.53 12.06
N LEU A 87 13.88 -7.84 11.86
CA LEU A 87 13.42 -9.24 11.77
C LEU A 87 14.02 -10.01 10.58
N GLU A 88 14.43 -9.31 9.52
CA GLU A 88 15.13 -9.89 8.38
C GLU A 88 16.54 -10.37 8.70
N LYS A 89 17.33 -9.51 9.33
CA LYS A 89 18.76 -9.79 9.55
C LYS A 89 19.00 -10.80 10.69
N TYR A 90 18.00 -11.11 11.53
CA TYR A 90 18.25 -11.61 12.90
C TYR A 90 17.96 -13.12 13.09
N PRO A 91 18.75 -13.82 13.96
CA PRO A 91 18.58 -15.25 14.22
C PRO A 91 17.20 -15.62 14.76
N SER A 92 16.79 -16.88 14.53
CA SER A 92 15.51 -17.43 15.01
C SER A 92 15.26 -17.20 16.50
N VAL A 93 16.30 -17.32 17.35
CA VAL A 93 16.20 -17.16 18.81
C VAL A 93 15.78 -15.74 19.21
N ALA A 94 16.38 -14.71 18.60
CA ALA A 94 16.05 -13.31 18.89
C ALA A 94 14.61 -12.97 18.46
N ARG A 95 14.17 -13.52 17.32
CA ARG A 95 12.78 -13.35 16.83
C ARG A 95 11.76 -13.99 17.76
N VAL A 96 12.06 -15.17 18.31
CA VAL A 96 11.18 -15.84 19.30
C VAL A 96 11.08 -15.00 20.58
N ALA A 97 12.20 -14.51 21.11
CA ALA A 97 12.20 -13.67 22.31
C ALA A 97 11.43 -12.36 22.09
N PHE A 98 11.64 -11.69 20.96
CA PHE A 98 10.88 -10.50 20.57
C PHE A 98 9.38 -10.79 20.51
N LYS A 99 8.99 -11.87 19.80
CA LYS A 99 7.58 -12.26 19.68
C LYS A 99 6.92 -12.48 21.04
N GLN A 100 7.60 -13.18 21.95
CA GLN A 100 7.09 -13.42 23.31
C GLN A 100 6.90 -12.11 24.08
N ASN A 101 7.87 -11.21 24.02
CA ASN A 101 7.80 -9.93 24.74
C ASN A 101 6.80 -8.94 24.12
N ALA A 102 6.60 -9.00 22.81
CA ALA A 102 5.75 -8.09 22.05
C ALA A 102 4.36 -8.66 21.74
N GLN A 103 3.99 -9.82 22.31
CA GLN A 103 2.78 -10.57 21.91
C GLN A 103 1.52 -9.70 21.87
N GLN A 104 1.24 -8.92 22.92
CA GLN A 104 0.07 -8.04 23.00
C GLN A 104 -0.01 -7.01 21.86
N TYR A 105 1.15 -6.50 21.40
CA TYR A 105 1.21 -5.53 20.31
C TYR A 105 1.12 -6.24 18.95
N LEU A 106 1.78 -7.39 18.80
CA LEU A 106 1.71 -8.19 17.57
C LEU A 106 0.29 -8.69 17.29
N GLU A 107 -0.47 -9.05 18.32
CA GLU A 107 -1.89 -9.42 18.20
C GLU A 107 -2.78 -8.25 17.74
N SER A 108 -2.30 -7.00 17.85
CA SER A 108 -3.02 -5.80 17.39
C SER A 108 -2.69 -5.42 15.93
N LEU A 109 -1.67 -6.02 15.31
CA LEU A 109 -1.27 -5.72 13.92
C LEU A 109 -2.39 -5.95 12.89
N PRO A 110 -3.22 -7.01 12.98
CA PRO A 110 -4.32 -7.20 12.03
C PRO A 110 -5.37 -6.08 12.08
N ALA A 111 -5.67 -5.53 13.26
CA ALA A 111 -6.55 -4.38 13.40
C ALA A 111 -5.90 -3.12 12.80
N CYS A 112 -4.60 -2.93 13.06
CA CYS A 112 -3.80 -1.85 12.48
C CYS A 112 -3.90 -1.83 10.95
N LEU A 113 -3.91 -3.01 10.29
CA LEU A 113 -4.00 -3.12 8.82
C LEU A 113 -5.20 -2.38 8.20
N ALA A 114 -6.36 -2.40 8.87
CA ALA A 114 -7.56 -1.73 8.39
C ALA A 114 -7.53 -0.21 8.61
N GLU A 115 -6.78 0.25 9.61
CA GLU A 115 -6.82 1.64 10.09
C GLU A 115 -5.74 2.54 9.50
N VAL A 116 -4.60 1.95 9.12
CA VAL A 116 -3.41 2.71 8.70
C VAL A 116 -3.63 3.54 7.45
N GLY A 117 -4.48 3.09 6.52
CA GLY A 117 -4.87 3.87 5.33
C GLY A 117 -3.72 4.34 4.44
N ASP A 118 -2.63 3.56 4.42
CA ASP A 118 -1.48 3.75 3.53
C ASP A 118 -0.99 2.37 3.06
N TYR A 119 -0.93 2.17 1.74
CA TYR A 119 -0.63 0.86 1.15
C TYR A 119 0.75 0.32 1.53
N ASP A 120 1.76 1.17 1.58
CA ASP A 120 3.12 0.77 1.90
C ASP A 120 3.24 0.43 3.40
N PHE A 121 2.52 1.17 4.25
CA PHE A 121 2.35 0.78 5.65
C PHE A 121 1.58 -0.56 5.77
N GLN A 122 0.48 -0.76 5.04
CA GLN A 122 -0.24 -2.04 5.04
C GLN A 122 0.65 -3.21 4.65
N THR A 123 1.49 -3.04 3.63
CA THR A 123 2.48 -4.03 3.18
C THR A 123 3.47 -4.35 4.30
N SER A 124 3.99 -3.33 4.97
CA SER A 124 4.92 -3.48 6.10
C SER A 124 4.27 -4.20 7.30
N VAL A 125 2.99 -3.98 7.56
CA VAL A 125 2.22 -4.70 8.60
C VAL A 125 2.10 -6.19 8.25
N VAL A 126 1.73 -6.52 7.01
CA VAL A 126 1.63 -7.91 6.55
C VAL A 126 3.00 -8.61 6.65
N GLU A 127 4.06 -7.94 6.22
CA GLU A 127 5.43 -8.44 6.31
C GLU A 127 5.81 -8.75 7.77
N CYS A 128 5.51 -7.86 8.71
CA CYS A 128 5.80 -8.05 10.13
C CYS A 128 5.07 -9.28 10.69
N ILE A 129 3.79 -9.45 10.33
CA ILE A 129 3.04 -10.67 10.69
C ILE A 129 3.74 -11.90 10.13
N PHE A 130 4.19 -11.87 8.87
CA PHE A 130 4.89 -12.99 8.23
C PHE A 130 6.24 -13.31 8.87
N ARG A 131 7.00 -12.30 9.29
CA ARG A 131 8.31 -12.47 9.94
C ARG A 131 8.22 -12.97 11.38
N THR A 132 7.08 -12.74 12.05
CA THR A 132 6.83 -13.16 13.45
C THR A 132 5.98 -14.43 13.57
N THR A 133 5.42 -14.94 12.48
CA THR A 133 4.58 -16.15 12.49
C THR A 133 5.11 -17.22 11.55
N GLY A 134 4.94 -18.49 11.94
CA GLY A 134 5.21 -19.62 11.05
C GLY A 134 4.01 -19.94 10.13
N ILE A 135 4.26 -20.63 9.02
CA ILE A 135 3.19 -21.08 8.09
C ILE A 135 2.12 -21.90 8.84
N SER A 136 2.54 -22.84 9.70
CA SER A 136 1.62 -23.71 10.46
C SER A 136 0.78 -22.91 11.45
N GLU A 137 1.37 -21.88 12.07
CA GLU A 137 0.68 -21.00 13.00
C GLU A 137 -0.37 -20.14 12.28
N ARG A 138 -0.01 -19.54 11.15
CA ARG A 138 -0.97 -18.77 10.33
C ARG A 138 -2.16 -19.63 9.91
N LYS A 139 -1.91 -20.86 9.43
CA LYS A 139 -2.99 -21.79 9.04
C LYS A 139 -3.90 -22.16 10.21
N THR A 140 -3.33 -22.38 11.40
CA THR A 140 -4.09 -22.79 12.59
C THR A 140 -4.88 -21.62 13.18
N ASN A 141 -4.33 -20.41 13.12
CA ASN A 141 -4.86 -19.23 13.80
C ASN A 141 -5.47 -18.19 12.87
N ILE A 142 -5.68 -18.47 11.58
CA ILE A 142 -6.13 -17.45 10.60
C ILE A 142 -7.40 -16.71 11.03
N ASN A 143 -8.37 -17.43 11.61
CA ASN A 143 -9.61 -16.85 12.14
C ASN A 143 -9.40 -15.97 13.38
N LYS A 144 -8.32 -16.20 14.13
CA LYS A 144 -7.93 -15.34 15.27
C LYS A 144 -7.15 -14.13 14.81
N ILE A 145 -6.30 -14.29 13.79
CA ILE A 145 -5.53 -13.20 13.19
C ILE A 145 -6.49 -12.22 12.51
N PHE A 146 -7.45 -12.71 11.73
CA PHE A 146 -8.45 -11.88 11.05
C PHE A 146 -9.88 -12.31 11.42
N PRO A 147 -10.37 -11.93 12.61
CA PRO A 147 -11.74 -12.22 13.02
C PRO A 147 -12.74 -11.59 12.05
N GLY A 148 -13.65 -12.40 11.51
CA GLY A 148 -14.73 -11.92 10.63
C GLY A 148 -14.32 -11.54 9.20
N LEU A 149 -13.03 -11.66 8.83
CA LEU A 149 -12.60 -11.48 7.45
C LEU A 149 -13.09 -12.62 6.57
N ASP A 150 -13.53 -12.31 5.36
CA ASP A 150 -14.04 -13.29 4.40
C ASP A 150 -13.04 -14.44 4.15
N ILE A 151 -13.54 -15.67 4.10
CA ILE A 151 -12.71 -16.87 3.99
C ILE A 151 -11.88 -16.92 2.71
N THR A 152 -12.37 -16.31 1.61
CA THR A 152 -11.63 -16.24 0.36
C THR A 152 -10.44 -15.30 0.50
N ILE A 153 -10.58 -14.18 1.22
CA ILE A 153 -9.50 -13.22 1.47
C ILE A 153 -8.48 -13.79 2.46
N GLN A 154 -8.95 -14.46 3.52
CA GLN A 154 -8.07 -15.22 4.40
C GLN A 154 -7.24 -16.27 3.63
N ALA A 155 -7.85 -16.95 2.66
CA ALA A 155 -7.14 -17.90 1.81
C ALA A 155 -6.08 -17.23 0.93
N LEU A 156 -6.28 -15.98 0.48
CA LEU A 156 -5.25 -15.22 -0.23
C LEU A 156 -4.06 -14.91 0.68
N PHE A 157 -4.31 -14.46 1.91
CA PHE A 157 -3.25 -14.24 2.90
C PHE A 157 -2.41 -15.51 3.13
N LEU A 158 -3.07 -16.67 3.29
CA LEU A 158 -2.37 -17.95 3.49
C LEU A 158 -1.60 -18.45 2.24
N ARG A 159 -1.89 -17.89 1.07
CA ARG A 159 -1.30 -18.28 -0.21
C ARG A 159 -0.11 -17.42 -0.63
N ILE A 160 0.21 -16.36 0.11
CA ILE A 160 1.40 -15.53 -0.14
C ILE A 160 2.65 -16.41 -0.08
N GLN A 161 3.33 -16.54 -1.22
CA GLN A 161 4.59 -17.25 -1.39
C GLN A 161 5.66 -16.32 -1.95
N ASP A 162 5.32 -15.60 -3.02
CA ASP A 162 6.13 -14.50 -3.54
C ASP A 162 5.58 -13.20 -2.94
N PHE A 163 6.30 -12.66 -1.95
CA PHE A 163 5.72 -11.71 -1.01
C PHE A 163 5.12 -10.49 -1.73
N ASP A 164 5.87 -9.81 -2.58
CA ASP A 164 5.42 -8.55 -3.18
C ASP A 164 4.16 -8.70 -4.06
N PRO A 165 4.12 -9.57 -5.09
CA PRO A 165 2.94 -9.68 -5.94
C PRO A 165 1.76 -10.34 -5.23
N ASP A 166 1.98 -11.34 -4.37
CA ASP A 166 0.88 -12.01 -3.68
C ASP A 166 0.30 -11.12 -2.57
N CYS A 167 1.14 -10.37 -1.84
CA CYS A 167 0.71 -9.40 -0.82
C CYS A 167 -0.12 -8.30 -1.47
N ARG A 168 0.30 -7.80 -2.64
CA ARG A 168 -0.50 -6.86 -3.45
C ARG A 168 -1.87 -7.39 -3.77
N TYR A 169 -1.97 -8.63 -4.24
CA TYR A 169 -3.27 -9.23 -4.56
C TYR A 169 -4.16 -9.38 -3.31
N PHE A 170 -3.57 -9.83 -2.19
CA PHE A 170 -4.27 -9.90 -0.91
C PHE A 170 -4.78 -8.52 -0.45
N LEU A 171 -3.91 -7.49 -0.44
CA LEU A 171 -4.26 -6.15 0.04
C LEU A 171 -5.31 -5.47 -0.83
N ASN A 172 -5.25 -5.65 -2.16
CA ASN A 172 -6.30 -5.15 -3.04
C ASN A 172 -7.66 -5.76 -2.67
N LYS A 173 -7.73 -7.08 -2.46
CA LYS A 173 -8.98 -7.76 -2.07
C LYS A 173 -9.43 -7.42 -0.65
N PHE A 174 -8.48 -7.27 0.28
CA PHE A 174 -8.73 -6.81 1.63
C PHE A 174 -9.35 -5.41 1.64
N ASN A 175 -8.75 -4.44 0.94
CA ASN A 175 -9.25 -3.08 0.84
C ASN A 175 -10.60 -3.00 0.12
N GLU A 176 -10.80 -3.78 -0.95
CA GLU A 176 -12.10 -3.89 -1.62
C GLU A 176 -13.21 -4.38 -0.67
N SER A 177 -12.90 -5.35 0.21
CA SER A 177 -13.87 -5.92 1.14
C SER A 177 -14.35 -4.95 2.23
N MET A 178 -13.59 -3.87 2.48
CA MET A 178 -14.00 -2.80 3.40
C MET A 178 -15.03 -1.84 2.79
N GLY A 179 -15.35 -1.99 1.50
CA GLY A 179 -16.40 -1.22 0.83
C GLY A 179 -16.09 0.28 0.82
N GLU A 180 -17.00 1.07 1.38
CA GLU A 180 -16.87 2.54 1.50
C GLU A 180 -16.01 2.96 2.70
N ASN A 181 -15.75 2.05 3.66
CA ASN A 181 -14.90 2.34 4.82
C ASN A 181 -13.40 2.14 4.53
N ARG A 182 -13.04 1.76 3.30
CA ARG A 182 -11.64 1.55 2.94
C ARG A 182 -10.89 2.88 2.99
N LEU A 183 -9.62 2.83 3.39
CA LEU A 183 -8.74 4.01 3.48
C LEU A 183 -7.59 3.98 2.46
N VAL A 184 -7.53 2.92 1.65
CA VAL A 184 -6.60 2.80 0.53
C VAL A 184 -7.43 2.42 -0.70
N PHE A 185 -7.34 3.26 -1.73
CA PHE A 185 -8.00 3.01 -3.01
C PHE A 185 -6.94 2.71 -4.06
N THR A 186 -6.98 1.51 -4.63
CA THR A 186 -6.00 1.07 -5.62
C THR A 186 -6.68 0.97 -6.99
N PHE A 187 -6.16 1.69 -7.98
CA PHE A 187 -6.67 1.68 -9.34
C PHE A 187 -5.59 1.27 -10.34
N PRO A 188 -5.94 0.49 -11.37
CA PRO A 188 -5.01 0.24 -12.47
C PRO A 188 -4.98 1.46 -13.40
N CYS A 189 -3.79 1.99 -13.67
CA CYS A 189 -3.59 3.00 -14.70
C CYS A 189 -3.24 2.35 -16.06
N HIS A 190 -3.55 3.07 -17.12
CA HIS A 190 -3.12 2.76 -18.48
C HIS A 190 -1.70 3.25 -18.74
N SER A 191 -1.39 4.44 -18.22
CA SER A 191 -0.10 5.08 -18.38
C SER A 191 0.20 6.01 -17.20
N ALA A 192 1.49 6.19 -16.92
CA ALA A 192 2.01 7.16 -15.97
C ALA A 192 3.30 7.76 -16.53
N GLN A 193 3.50 9.06 -16.40
CA GLN A 193 4.69 9.76 -16.88
C GLN A 193 4.98 11.03 -16.08
N ILE A 194 6.26 11.39 -16.00
CA ILE A 194 6.73 12.65 -15.43
C ILE A 194 7.38 13.45 -16.56
N GLY A 195 6.77 14.57 -16.93
CA GLY A 195 7.07 15.24 -18.19
C GLY A 195 6.89 14.31 -19.38
N GLN A 196 7.98 13.99 -20.07
CA GLN A 196 8.05 13.08 -21.22
C GLN A 196 8.58 11.69 -20.84
N LEU A 197 9.10 11.50 -19.62
CA LEU A 197 9.59 10.21 -19.16
C LEU A 197 8.40 9.29 -18.83
N LYS A 198 8.23 8.23 -19.63
CA LYS A 198 7.20 7.21 -19.41
C LYS A 198 7.63 6.21 -18.35
N LEU A 199 6.77 5.98 -17.38
CA LEU A 199 6.96 4.96 -16.36
C LEU A 199 6.37 3.63 -16.85
N SER A 200 7.01 2.54 -16.46
CA SER A 200 6.56 1.17 -16.76
C SER A 200 6.19 0.44 -15.48
N LYS A 201 5.19 -0.44 -15.56
CA LYS A 201 4.87 -1.33 -14.45
C LYS A 201 6.04 -2.30 -14.16
N PRO A 202 6.16 -2.78 -12.92
CA PRO A 202 6.92 -3.96 -12.57
C PRO A 202 6.84 -5.12 -13.59
N LYS A 203 8.00 -5.71 -13.91
CA LYS A 203 8.13 -6.81 -14.88
C LYS A 203 7.76 -8.20 -14.37
N ALA A 204 7.44 -8.37 -13.08
CA ALA A 204 7.03 -9.69 -12.58
C ALA A 204 5.78 -10.19 -13.30
N SER A 205 5.79 -11.48 -13.66
CA SER A 205 4.70 -12.15 -14.38
C SER A 205 3.40 -12.17 -13.58
N THR A 206 3.49 -12.16 -12.26
CA THR A 206 2.36 -12.11 -11.31
C THR A 206 1.87 -10.67 -11.04
N TYR A 207 2.59 -9.64 -11.51
CA TYR A 207 2.19 -8.25 -11.35
C TYR A 207 1.28 -7.81 -12.51
N GLU A 208 -0.02 -8.07 -12.34
CA GLU A 208 -1.01 -8.04 -13.42
C GLU A 208 -1.24 -6.67 -14.06
N LYS A 209 -1.23 -5.59 -13.27
CA LYS A 209 -1.61 -4.23 -13.73
C LYS A 209 -0.63 -3.18 -13.21
N PHE A 210 -0.63 -2.01 -13.84
CA PHE A 210 0.12 -0.86 -13.33
C PHE A 210 -0.73 -0.18 -12.25
N TRP A 211 -0.45 -0.48 -10.99
CA TRP A 211 -1.27 -0.03 -9.86
C TRP A 211 -0.86 1.37 -9.37
N VAL A 212 -1.86 2.15 -8.99
CA VAL A 212 -1.74 3.44 -8.33
C VAL A 212 -2.56 3.40 -7.05
N ASP A 213 -1.90 3.67 -5.93
CA ASP A 213 -2.50 3.63 -4.60
C ASP A 213 -2.77 5.05 -4.10
N PHE A 214 -4.01 5.33 -3.75
CA PHE A 214 -4.46 6.57 -3.15
C PHE A 214 -4.67 6.33 -1.65
N ASN A 215 -3.83 6.93 -0.83
CA ASN A 215 -3.71 6.66 0.61
C ASN A 215 -4.39 7.77 1.41
N ILE A 216 -5.59 7.52 1.93
CA ILE A 216 -6.41 8.56 2.59
C ILE A 216 -5.75 9.09 3.87
N ARG A 217 -5.06 8.23 4.63
CA ARG A 217 -4.49 8.64 5.94
C ARG A 217 -3.21 9.44 5.82
N SER A 218 -2.31 9.07 4.91
CA SER A 218 -1.07 9.79 4.66
C SER A 218 -1.27 10.96 3.67
N GLY A 219 -2.37 10.94 2.92
CA GLY A 219 -2.67 11.89 1.86
C GLY A 219 -1.89 11.62 0.56
N THR A 220 -1.14 10.51 0.49
CA THR A 220 -0.18 10.28 -0.59
C THR A 220 -0.81 9.55 -1.78
N ILE A 221 -0.18 9.71 -2.94
CA ILE A 221 -0.33 8.78 -4.07
C ILE A 221 0.96 7.98 -4.19
N LEU A 222 0.87 6.65 -4.24
CA LEU A 222 1.99 5.74 -4.42
C LEU A 222 1.88 5.01 -5.76
N ILE A 223 3.00 4.94 -6.48
CA ILE A 223 3.15 4.20 -7.73
C ILE A 223 4.41 3.36 -7.64
N MET A 224 4.29 2.06 -7.90
CA MET A 224 5.47 1.19 -8.05
C MET A 224 5.79 1.04 -9.54
N CYS A 225 7.01 1.38 -9.95
CA CYS A 225 7.45 1.35 -11.34
C CYS A 225 8.76 0.58 -11.51
N ASP A 226 8.96 0.03 -12.71
CA ASP A 226 10.21 -0.59 -13.13
C ASP A 226 11.29 0.49 -13.29
N ARG A 227 12.50 0.21 -12.79
CA ARG A 227 13.69 1.03 -13.04
C ARG A 227 14.10 0.87 -14.50
N SER A 228 13.94 1.93 -15.28
CA SER A 228 14.20 1.88 -16.72
C SER A 228 15.70 1.76 -17.01
N SER A 229 16.07 0.63 -17.62
CA SER A 229 17.25 0.38 -18.49
C SER A 229 18.67 0.60 -17.93
N ASN A 230 19.18 -0.48 -17.34
CA ASN A 230 20.55 -1.07 -17.50
C ASN A 230 20.75 -2.27 -16.54
N ALA A 231 19.72 -2.66 -15.80
CA ALA A 231 19.76 -3.73 -14.79
C ALA A 231 19.84 -5.17 -15.34
N GLU A 232 20.36 -5.39 -16.57
CA GLU A 232 20.76 -6.74 -16.98
C GLU A 232 21.97 -7.26 -16.17
N ASP A 233 22.69 -6.37 -15.47
CA ASP A 233 23.94 -6.69 -14.78
C ASP A 233 23.82 -7.01 -13.28
N LYS A 234 22.62 -6.98 -12.68
CA LYS A 234 22.48 -7.19 -11.23
C LYS A 234 21.32 -8.13 -10.85
N PRO A 235 21.54 -9.46 -10.85
CA PRO A 235 20.51 -10.46 -10.59
C PRO A 235 19.91 -10.46 -9.17
N ASN A 236 20.41 -9.62 -8.25
CA ASN A 236 20.03 -9.60 -6.84
C ASN A 236 19.46 -8.25 -6.35
N GLU A 237 19.29 -7.25 -7.21
CA GLU A 237 18.66 -5.97 -6.83
C GLU A 237 17.19 -5.94 -7.27
N SER A 238 16.32 -5.39 -6.41
CA SER A 238 14.93 -5.13 -6.80
C SER A 238 14.96 -4.22 -8.04
N THR A 239 14.31 -4.67 -9.10
CA THR A 239 14.25 -3.95 -10.38
C THR A 239 13.21 -2.84 -10.36
N TRP A 240 12.47 -2.67 -9.27
CA TRP A 240 11.38 -1.70 -9.17
C TRP A 240 11.60 -0.73 -8.02
N GLU A 241 11.04 0.46 -8.15
CA GLU A 241 11.03 1.49 -7.11
C GLU A 241 9.62 2.03 -6.85
N SER A 242 9.48 2.74 -5.73
CA SER A 242 8.25 3.40 -5.33
C SER A 242 8.39 4.91 -5.50
N LEU A 243 7.45 5.50 -6.23
CA LEU A 243 7.29 6.95 -6.34
C LEU A 243 6.12 7.37 -5.46
N VAL A 244 6.37 8.30 -4.54
CA VAL A 244 5.37 8.76 -3.58
C VAL A 244 5.15 10.26 -3.76
N LEU A 245 3.91 10.65 -4.06
CA LEU A 245 3.50 12.05 -4.15
C LEU A 245 2.93 12.49 -2.80
N TYR A 246 3.69 13.30 -2.08
CA TYR A 246 3.24 13.84 -0.79
C TYR A 246 2.37 15.09 -0.97
N PRO A 247 1.31 15.29 -0.15
CA PRO A 247 0.41 16.44 -0.25
C PRO A 247 1.10 17.81 -0.24
N ASN A 248 2.17 17.95 0.53
CA ASN A 248 2.95 19.19 0.67
C ASN A 248 3.86 19.46 -0.54
N GLU A 249 4.10 18.46 -1.38
CA GLU A 249 4.93 18.54 -2.57
C GLU A 249 4.09 18.72 -3.85
N VAL A 250 2.77 18.82 -3.71
CA VAL A 250 1.83 19.06 -4.80
C VAL A 250 1.34 20.51 -4.76
N THR A 251 1.54 21.26 -5.84
CA THR A 251 1.10 22.66 -5.96
C THR A 251 -0.33 22.74 -6.46
N SER A 252 -0.65 22.00 -7.53
CA SER A 252 -1.98 21.95 -8.11
C SER A 252 -2.30 20.58 -8.70
N VAL A 253 -3.59 20.27 -8.80
CA VAL A 253 -4.08 19.02 -9.39
C VAL A 253 -5.20 19.32 -10.36
N LYS A 254 -5.17 18.68 -11.52
CA LYS A 254 -6.24 18.73 -12.51
C LYS A 254 -6.71 17.33 -12.84
N LEU A 255 -7.99 17.07 -12.64
CA LEU A 255 -8.65 15.84 -13.07
C LEU A 255 -9.53 16.12 -14.27
N SER A 256 -9.24 15.48 -15.40
CA SER A 256 -10.03 15.59 -16.63
C SER A 256 -10.76 14.28 -16.87
N CYS A 257 -12.09 14.31 -16.79
CA CYS A 257 -12.96 13.14 -16.95
C CYS A 257 -13.54 13.12 -18.36
N PHE A 258 -13.07 12.18 -19.19
CA PHE A 258 -13.54 11.94 -20.55
C PHE A 258 -14.46 10.71 -20.61
N PRO A 259 -15.22 10.50 -21.71
CA PRO A 259 -16.07 9.32 -21.86
C PRO A 259 -15.33 7.97 -21.78
N HIS A 260 -14.05 7.94 -22.13
CA HIS A 260 -13.26 6.71 -22.25
C HIS A 260 -11.96 6.70 -21.43
N SER A 261 -11.63 7.81 -20.77
CA SER A 261 -10.46 7.89 -19.90
C SER A 261 -10.66 8.93 -18.81
N THR A 262 -9.87 8.82 -17.74
CA THR A 262 -9.74 9.85 -16.72
C THR A 262 -8.26 10.17 -16.57
N THR A 263 -7.89 11.44 -16.71
CA THR A 263 -6.51 11.88 -16.62
C THR A 263 -6.31 12.73 -15.38
N LEU A 264 -5.41 12.29 -14.50
CA LEU A 264 -4.94 13.03 -13.34
C LEU A 264 -3.61 13.68 -13.71
N LEU A 265 -3.57 15.01 -13.69
CA LEU A 265 -2.36 15.81 -13.88
C LEU A 265 -2.02 16.48 -12.55
N VAL A 266 -0.84 16.19 -12.01
CA VAL A 266 -0.33 16.73 -10.76
C VAL A 266 0.85 17.65 -11.08
N GLU A 267 0.82 18.87 -10.57
CA GLU A 267 1.93 19.80 -10.62
C GLU A 267 2.74 19.69 -9.32
N LEU A 268 4.04 19.51 -9.47
CA LEU A 268 4.98 19.25 -8.39
C LEU A 268 5.62 20.55 -7.92
N GLY A 269 5.70 20.73 -6.61
CA GLY A 269 6.35 21.87 -5.95
C GLY A 269 7.83 21.66 -5.64
N ARG A 270 8.43 20.59 -6.17
CA ARG A 270 9.84 20.21 -5.96
C ARG A 270 10.47 19.79 -7.28
N ASP A 271 11.79 19.60 -7.27
CA ASP A 271 12.50 19.03 -8.42
C ASP A 271 11.96 17.60 -8.71
N PRO A 272 11.43 17.34 -9.92
CA PRO A 272 10.91 16.03 -10.29
C PRO A 272 11.94 14.90 -10.20
N ALA A 273 13.23 15.21 -10.30
CA ALA A 273 14.29 14.20 -10.17
C ALA A 273 14.35 13.60 -8.76
N GLU A 274 13.88 14.33 -7.74
CA GLU A 274 13.91 13.86 -6.35
C GLU A 274 12.71 12.97 -5.98
N ILE A 275 11.78 12.72 -6.91
CA ILE A 275 10.67 11.77 -6.71
C ILE A 275 11.18 10.32 -6.82
N PHE A 276 12.26 10.11 -7.55
CA PHE A 276 12.89 8.80 -7.70
C PHE A 276 13.76 8.50 -6.47
N ALA A 277 13.65 7.27 -5.98
CA ALA A 277 14.58 6.75 -4.99
C ALA A 277 15.92 6.35 -5.63
N SER A 278 15.89 6.01 -6.93
CA SER A 278 17.08 5.80 -7.74
C SER A 278 17.87 7.09 -7.99
N PRO A 279 19.21 7.01 -8.12
CA PRO A 279 20.00 8.18 -8.43
C PRO A 279 19.62 8.77 -9.80
N PRO A 280 19.69 10.11 -9.97
CA PRO A 280 19.29 10.79 -11.22
C PRO A 280 20.01 10.27 -12.47
N SER A 281 21.18 9.66 -12.33
CA SER A 281 21.97 9.07 -13.41
C SER A 281 21.28 7.91 -14.15
N GLU A 282 20.24 7.32 -13.57
CA GLU A 282 19.45 6.24 -14.20
C GLU A 282 18.38 6.79 -15.16
N TYR A 283 18.18 8.10 -15.20
CA TYR A 283 17.11 8.73 -15.95
C TYR A 283 17.62 9.83 -16.89
N ASP A 284 16.98 9.96 -18.05
CA ASP A 284 17.18 11.14 -18.90
C ASP A 284 16.42 12.32 -18.28
N LEU A 285 17.13 13.09 -17.45
CA LEU A 285 16.59 14.24 -16.75
C LEU A 285 16.04 15.33 -17.69
N SER A 286 16.47 15.34 -18.96
CA SER A 286 15.94 16.29 -19.95
C SER A 286 14.48 16.03 -20.31
N LEU A 287 13.97 14.84 -20.00
CA LEU A 287 12.57 14.47 -20.20
C LEU A 287 11.67 14.90 -19.04
N LEU A 288 12.23 15.31 -17.90
CA LEU A 288 11.45 15.62 -16.71
C LEU A 288 10.85 17.03 -16.77
N THR A 289 9.66 17.17 -16.20
CA THR A 289 9.01 18.45 -15.92
C THR A 289 8.27 18.35 -14.59
N GLU A 290 7.83 19.46 -14.02
CA GLU A 290 7.00 19.54 -12.82
C GLU A 290 5.64 18.84 -12.96
N PHE A 291 5.26 18.35 -14.13
CA PHE A 291 3.99 17.69 -14.35
C PHE A 291 4.08 16.16 -14.32
N PHE A 292 3.38 15.55 -13.36
CA PHE A 292 3.12 14.12 -13.30
C PHE A 292 1.73 13.84 -13.89
N SER A 293 1.65 13.07 -14.97
CA SER A 293 0.38 12.67 -15.59
C SER A 293 0.11 11.17 -15.40
N ILE A 294 -1.12 10.83 -15.03
CA ILE A 294 -1.59 9.46 -14.87
C ILE A 294 -2.93 9.30 -15.58
N GLU A 295 -3.07 8.25 -16.39
CA GLU A 295 -4.29 7.95 -17.13
C GLU A 295 -4.95 6.67 -16.62
N PHE A 296 -6.27 6.72 -16.41
CA PHE A 296 -7.08 5.61 -15.91
C PHE A 296 -8.26 5.34 -16.85
N SER A 297 -8.87 4.16 -16.69
CA SER A 297 -10.23 3.95 -17.14
C SER A 297 -11.20 4.87 -16.38
N PRO A 298 -12.34 5.29 -16.96
CA PRO A 298 -13.33 6.10 -16.26
C PRO A 298 -13.85 5.39 -15.00
N ASP A 299 -13.70 6.05 -13.84
CA ASP A 299 -14.26 5.59 -12.56
C ASP A 299 -14.57 6.81 -11.68
N GLU A 300 -15.84 6.96 -11.27
CA GLU A 300 -16.30 8.05 -10.40
C GLU A 300 -15.63 8.04 -9.02
N LYS A 301 -15.10 6.89 -8.58
CA LYS A 301 -14.37 6.80 -7.31
C LYS A 301 -13.05 7.55 -7.37
N ILE A 302 -12.38 7.60 -8.53
CA ILE A 302 -11.14 8.37 -8.69
C ILE A 302 -11.42 9.85 -8.42
N LYS A 303 -12.54 10.38 -8.94
CA LYS A 303 -12.96 11.76 -8.68
C LYS A 303 -13.17 12.03 -7.19
N THR A 304 -13.91 11.15 -6.52
CA THR A 304 -14.21 11.28 -5.08
C THR A 304 -12.94 11.25 -4.24
N VAL A 305 -12.05 10.29 -4.51
CA VAL A 305 -10.79 10.13 -3.77
C VAL A 305 -9.82 11.29 -4.03
N CYS A 306 -9.71 11.77 -5.28
CA CYS A 306 -8.87 12.93 -5.58
C CYS A 306 -9.39 14.22 -4.91
N GLN A 307 -10.72 14.38 -4.81
CA GLN A 307 -11.33 15.47 -4.03
C GLN A 307 -10.99 15.38 -2.55
N GLU A 308 -11.03 14.19 -1.98
CA GLU A 308 -10.69 13.97 -0.57
C GLU A 308 -9.21 14.27 -0.29
N LEU A 309 -8.29 13.83 -1.15
CA LEU A 309 -6.85 14.03 -0.96
C LEU A 309 -6.39 15.47 -1.14
N TYR A 310 -6.91 16.16 -2.17
CA TYR A 310 -6.34 17.44 -2.60
C TYR A 310 -7.25 18.64 -2.34
N ASN A 311 -8.53 18.42 -2.02
CA ASN A 311 -9.49 19.44 -1.59
C ASN A 311 -9.46 20.73 -2.44
N ASP A 312 -8.82 21.79 -1.95
CA ASP A 312 -8.73 23.10 -2.60
C ASP A 312 -7.68 23.17 -3.72
N LYS A 313 -6.75 22.21 -3.79
CA LYS A 313 -5.72 22.12 -4.84
C LYS A 313 -6.22 21.47 -6.12
N ILE A 314 -7.40 20.86 -6.12
CA ILE A 314 -7.91 20.11 -7.29
C ILE A 314 -8.97 20.86 -8.08
N ILE A 315 -8.79 20.87 -9.40
CA ILE A 315 -9.77 21.33 -10.38
C ILE A 315 -10.26 20.13 -11.18
N ILE A 316 -11.58 19.93 -11.23
CA ILE A 316 -12.19 18.82 -11.97
C ILE A 316 -12.92 19.34 -13.21
N HIS A 317 -12.58 18.78 -14.36
CA HIS A 317 -13.24 19.05 -15.63
C HIS A 317 -14.00 17.81 -16.11
N ASP A 318 -15.33 17.86 -15.99
CA ASP A 318 -16.21 16.87 -16.61
C ASP A 318 -16.39 17.22 -18.09
N MET A 319 -15.71 16.48 -18.98
CA MET A 319 -15.85 16.59 -20.44
C MET A 319 -16.85 15.58 -21.01
N ILE A 320 -17.64 14.95 -20.14
CA ILE A 320 -18.75 14.08 -20.50
C ILE A 320 -19.93 14.99 -20.92
N PRO A 321 -20.47 14.86 -22.14
CA PRO A 321 -21.63 15.63 -22.55
C PRO A 321 -22.77 15.41 -21.56
N ARG A 322 -23.27 16.47 -20.92
CA ARG A 322 -24.52 16.42 -20.15
C ARG A 322 -25.65 16.16 -21.15
N ASN A 323 -25.97 14.90 -21.40
CA ASN A 323 -27.16 14.56 -22.16
C ASN A 323 -28.38 15.07 -21.40
N SER A 324 -28.93 16.18 -21.90
CA SER A 324 -30.21 16.75 -21.51
C SER A 324 -31.34 15.80 -21.88
N TYR A 325 -31.49 14.70 -21.14
CA TYR A 325 -32.76 13.98 -21.09
C TYR A 325 -33.72 14.76 -20.19
N ARG A 326 -34.23 15.88 -20.71
CA ARG A 326 -35.59 16.30 -20.34
C ARG A 326 -36.50 15.19 -20.85
N LYS A 327 -36.85 14.22 -19.98
CA LYS A 327 -38.09 13.47 -20.15
C LYS A 327 -39.21 14.51 -20.13
N ALA A 328 -39.64 14.94 -21.31
CA ALA A 328 -40.95 15.55 -21.45
C ALA A 328 -41.95 14.52 -20.93
N SER A 329 -42.51 14.80 -19.76
CA SER A 329 -43.68 14.11 -19.24
C SER A 329 -44.78 14.22 -20.28
N LYS A 330 -45.01 13.16 -21.04
CA LYS A 330 -46.27 12.98 -21.76
C LYS A 330 -47.35 12.70 -20.70
N PRO A 331 -48.53 13.35 -20.77
CA PRO A 331 -49.58 13.12 -19.81
C PRO A 331 -50.13 11.70 -19.97
N GLU A 332 -50.30 11.01 -18.84
CA GLU A 332 -50.92 9.69 -18.76
C GLU A 332 -52.36 9.77 -19.30
N MET A 333 -52.65 9.01 -20.36
CA MET A 333 -54.01 8.62 -20.70
C MET A 333 -54.29 7.28 -20.02
N SER A 334 -55.21 7.31 -19.07
CA SER A 334 -55.81 6.16 -18.43
C SER A 334 -56.56 5.30 -19.44
N ILE A 335 -56.23 4.00 -19.51
CA ILE A 335 -57.17 2.98 -19.97
C ILE A 335 -57.10 1.82 -18.99
N SER A 336 -58.24 1.52 -18.38
CA SER A 336 -58.44 0.42 -17.46
C SER A 336 -58.55 -0.93 -18.19
N SER A 337 -58.20 -1.97 -17.43
CA SER A 337 -58.76 -3.33 -17.46
C SER A 337 -58.63 -4.16 -18.76
N MET A 338 -57.86 -5.24 -18.68
CA MET A 338 -58.43 -6.60 -18.82
C MET A 338 -57.43 -7.64 -18.30
N ALA A 339 -57.90 -8.45 -17.36
CA ALA A 339 -57.24 -9.64 -16.86
C ALA A 339 -57.40 -10.79 -17.87
N PHE A 340 -56.37 -11.59 -18.05
CA PHE A 340 -56.51 -13.00 -18.43
C PHE A 340 -55.37 -13.83 -17.83
N SER A 341 -55.79 -14.91 -17.18
CA SER A 341 -55.02 -15.95 -16.51
C SER A 341 -54.77 -17.15 -17.43
N SER A 342 -53.60 -17.78 -17.32
CA SER A 342 -53.30 -19.23 -17.48
C SER A 342 -51.78 -19.36 -17.66
N SER A 343 -51.02 -19.86 -16.68
CA SER A 343 -50.73 -21.27 -16.35
C SER A 343 -49.82 -22.00 -17.36
N ASP A 344 -48.82 -22.66 -16.75
CA ASP A 344 -48.07 -23.85 -17.18
C ASP A 344 -46.87 -23.72 -18.13
N ALA A 345 -45.69 -24.12 -17.60
CA ALA A 345 -44.89 -25.28 -18.06
C ALA A 345 -43.38 -25.13 -17.79
N GLU A 346 -42.94 -25.83 -16.74
CA GLU A 346 -41.79 -26.77 -16.67
C GLU A 346 -40.44 -26.55 -17.40
N ASN A 347 -39.39 -26.82 -16.59
CA ASN A 347 -38.16 -27.57 -16.86
C ASN A 347 -37.15 -27.07 -17.92
N SER A 348 -35.92 -26.79 -17.45
CA SER A 348 -34.83 -27.79 -17.57
C SER A 348 -33.55 -27.36 -16.85
N LYS A 349 -32.94 -28.36 -16.21
CA LYS A 349 -31.61 -28.36 -15.58
C LYS A 349 -30.53 -28.47 -16.66
N SER A 350 -29.35 -27.88 -16.45
CA SER A 350 -28.10 -28.56 -16.79
C SER A 350 -26.99 -28.24 -15.78
N LYS A 351 -26.43 -29.31 -15.24
CA LYS A 351 -25.22 -29.36 -14.42
C LYS A 351 -24.04 -29.54 -15.37
N HIS A 352 -22.94 -28.82 -15.15
CA HIS A 352 -21.62 -29.32 -15.55
C HIS A 352 -20.65 -29.26 -14.38
N GLN A 353 -20.41 -30.45 -13.82
CA GLN A 353 -19.20 -30.84 -13.10
C GLN A 353 -18.11 -31.14 -14.15
N THR A 354 -16.90 -30.63 -13.95
CA THR A 354 -15.68 -31.27 -14.46
C THR A 354 -14.56 -31.24 -13.41
N SER A 355 -14.28 -32.47 -12.99
CA SER A 355 -13.10 -33.08 -12.36
C SER A 355 -11.75 -32.35 -12.27
N PHE A 356 -11.16 -32.57 -11.10
CA PHE A 356 -9.74 -32.56 -10.73
C PHE A 356 -8.76 -33.09 -11.79
N SER A 357 -7.59 -32.44 -11.88
CA SER A 357 -6.33 -33.07 -12.28
C SER A 357 -5.17 -32.55 -11.43
N THR A 358 -4.70 -33.40 -10.53
CA THR A 358 -3.46 -33.27 -9.76
C THR A 358 -2.25 -33.43 -10.67
N LYS A 359 -1.39 -32.41 -10.74
CA LYS A 359 0.00 -32.56 -11.20
C LYS A 359 0.96 -32.09 -10.11
N HIS A 360 1.68 -33.06 -9.55
CA HIS A 360 2.85 -32.87 -8.72
C HIS A 360 3.95 -32.17 -9.51
N TYR A 361 4.51 -31.08 -8.97
CA TYR A 361 5.84 -30.61 -9.36
C TYR A 361 6.68 -30.24 -8.14
N LYS A 362 7.93 -30.71 -8.20
CA LYS A 362 8.97 -30.69 -7.17
C LYS A 362 9.36 -29.26 -6.79
N MET A 363 9.39 -28.96 -5.50
CA MET A 363 10.09 -27.79 -4.96
C MET A 363 11.60 -28.02 -4.98
N SER A 364 12.32 -27.13 -5.66
CA SER A 364 13.77 -26.98 -5.56
C SER A 364 14.13 -26.35 -4.21
N LYS A 365 14.99 -27.07 -3.49
CA LYS A 365 15.61 -26.62 -2.24
C LYS A 365 16.74 -25.65 -2.53
N THR A 366 16.74 -24.51 -1.86
CA THR A 366 17.96 -23.74 -1.52
C THR A 366 17.61 -22.94 -0.24
N LYS A 367 17.97 -23.43 0.96
CA LYS A 367 19.23 -23.19 1.71
C LYS A 367 19.45 -21.69 2.00
N VAL A 368 19.60 -21.20 3.22
CA VAL A 368 19.54 -21.69 4.62
C VAL A 368 19.06 -20.48 5.42
#